data_AF-A0A1S8D955-F1
#
_entry.id   AF-A0A1S8D955-F1
#
_cell.length_a   1.000
_cell.length_b   1.000
_cell.length_c   1.000
_cell.angle_alpha   90.00
_cell.angle_beta   90.00
_cell.angle_gamma   90.00
#
_symmetry.space_group_name_H-M   'P 1'
#
loop_
_entity.id
_entity.type
_entity.pdbx_description
1 polymer ?
#
loop_
_entity_poly.entity_id
_entity_poly.type
_entity_poly.pdbx_seq_one_letter_code
_entity_poly.pdbx_strand_id
1 'polypeptide(L)'
;MDGKMLARFGAVVFAGVAITAAVIEFTRQPEPAEVRPLARERSDAGELRQRLRRCRDMGEAATRDPACLNIWAENRDRFLKQGAQTPDAPDAPTTLWPPAPTEDPIVKEMQPVTQPEPAKPEAR
;
A
#
# COMPACT_ATOMS: atom_id res chain seq x y z
N MET A 1 1.62 52.27 21.05
CA MET A 1 1.73 51.04 20.24
C MET A 1 2.76 51.29 19.16
N ASP A 2 3.80 50.46 19.08
CA ASP A 2 4.89 50.63 18.12
C ASP A 2 4.41 50.35 16.69
N GLY A 3 3.96 51.41 16.00
CA GLY A 3 3.50 51.33 14.62
C GLY A 3 4.54 50.70 13.67
N LYS A 4 5.83 50.77 14.04
CA LYS A 4 6.91 50.11 13.31
C LYS A 4 6.90 48.57 13.44
N MET A 5 6.49 48.04 14.59
CA MET A 5 6.31 46.59 14.78
C MET A 5 5.09 46.11 14.02
N LEU A 6 4.00 46.89 14.03
CA LEU A 6 2.77 46.58 13.29
C LEU A 6 3.00 46.60 11.77
N ALA A 7 3.76 47.57 11.26
CA ALA A 7 4.11 47.64 9.83
C ALA A 7 4.96 46.44 9.38
N ARG A 8 5.93 46.02 10.20
CA ARG A 8 6.75 44.83 9.91
C ARG A 8 5.92 43.55 9.90
N PHE A 9 5.01 43.41 10.87
CA PHE A 9 4.09 42.28 10.91
C PHE A 9 3.20 42.23 9.66
N GLY A 10 2.61 43.36 9.27
CA GLY A 10 1.81 43.45 8.06
C GLY A 10 2.58 43.05 6.80
N ALA A 11 3.82 43.54 6.65
CA ALA A 11 4.68 43.22 5.51
C ALA A 11 5.03 41.72 5.43
N VAL A 12 5.35 41.09 6.56
CA VAL A 12 5.68 39.65 6.60
C VAL A 12 4.47 38.78 6.27
N VAL A 13 3.29 39.11 6.81
CA VAL A 13 2.06 38.38 6.52
C VAL A 13 1.69 38.51 5.04
N PHE A 14 1.76 39.72 4.48
CA PHE A 14 1.47 39.95 3.06
C PHE A 14 2.44 39.20 2.15
N ALA A 15 3.74 39.22 2.45
CA ALA A 15 4.74 38.46 1.70
C ALA A 15 4.46 36.95 1.74
N GLY A 16 4.11 36.40 2.91
CA GLY A 16 3.75 34.99 3.06
C GLY A 16 2.52 34.58 2.23
N VAL A 17 1.48 35.41 2.23
CA VAL A 17 0.28 35.21 1.41
C VAL A 17 0.61 35.28 -0.08
N ALA A 18 1.39 36.26 -0.51
CA ALA A 18 1.79 36.41 -1.91
C ALA A 18 2.63 35.23 -2.41
N ILE A 19 3.57 34.73 -1.60
CA ILE A 19 4.38 33.56 -1.94
C ILE A 19 3.50 32.31 -2.06
N THR A 20 2.58 32.11 -1.11
CA THR A 20 1.67 30.95 -1.13
C THR A 20 0.77 30.98 -2.38
N ALA A 21 0.23 32.14 -2.74
CA ALA A 21 -0.57 32.32 -3.95
C ALA A 21 0.24 32.06 -5.22
N ALA A 22 1.48 32.56 -5.29
CA ALA A 22 2.37 32.34 -6.43
C ALA A 22 2.72 30.86 -6.61
N VAL A 23 2.94 30.12 -5.52
CA VAL A 23 3.20 28.67 -5.56
C VAL A 23 1.98 27.93 -6.12
N ILE A 24 0.76 28.27 -5.71
CA ILE A 24 -0.46 27.63 -6.22
C ILE A 24 -0.61 27.86 -7.73
N GLU A 25 -0.39 29.09 -8.18
CA GLU A 25 -0.48 29.44 -9.60
C GLU A 25 0.61 28.73 -10.43
N PHE A 26 1.85 28.66 -9.92
CA PHE A 26 2.95 27.94 -10.58
C PHE A 26 2.77 26.42 -10.60
N THR A 27 2.08 25.84 -9.61
CA THR A 27 1.79 24.40 -9.59
C THR A 27 0.68 23.98 -10.56
N ARG A 28 0.00 24.95 -11.20
CA ARG A 28 -0.95 24.72 -12.28
C ARG A 28 -0.33 25.05 -13.64
N GLN A 29 0.69 24.29 -14.05
CA GLN A 29 1.10 24.29 -15.46
C GLN A 29 0.06 23.54 -16.33
N PRO A 30 -0.20 24.00 -17.57
CA PRO A 30 -1.20 23.41 -18.45
C PRO A 30 -0.63 22.20 -19.18
N GLU A 31 -1.15 21.01 -18.93
CA GLU A 31 -0.87 19.82 -19.74
C GLU A 31 -2.18 19.04 -19.98
N PRO A 32 -2.82 19.24 -21.16
CA PRO A 32 -3.88 18.37 -21.65
C PRO A 32 -3.30 17.22 -22.49
N ALA A 33 -3.77 15.99 -22.21
CA ALA A 33 -3.51 14.72 -22.92
C ALA A 33 -2.08 14.17 -22.70
N GLU A 34 -1.79 13.15 -21.89
CA GLU A 34 -2.31 11.77 -21.90
C GLU A 34 -2.21 11.09 -20.51
N VAL A 35 -2.00 11.84 -19.41
CA VAL A 35 -1.72 11.28 -18.06
C VAL A 35 -2.98 10.80 -17.31
N ARG A 36 -4.06 10.47 -18.02
CA ARG A 36 -5.38 10.27 -17.39
C ARG A 36 -5.48 9.09 -16.41
N PRO A 37 -4.81 7.93 -16.59
CA PRO A 37 -4.95 6.84 -15.63
C PRO A 37 -4.18 7.08 -14.33
N LEU A 38 -2.90 7.46 -14.42
CA LEU A 38 -2.03 7.65 -13.25
C LEU A 38 -2.43 8.86 -12.40
N ALA A 39 -2.88 9.94 -13.02
CA ALA A 39 -3.37 11.12 -12.29
C ALA A 39 -4.68 10.82 -11.54
N ARG A 40 -5.60 10.07 -12.16
CA ARG A 40 -6.86 9.64 -11.52
C ARG A 40 -6.58 8.73 -10.33
N GLU A 41 -5.70 7.74 -10.49
CA GLU A 41 -5.39 6.80 -9.41
C GLU A 41 -4.70 7.49 -8.22
N ARG A 42 -3.86 8.50 -8.48
CA ARG A 42 -3.23 9.33 -7.45
C ARG A 42 -4.22 10.26 -6.75
N SER A 43 -5.18 10.82 -7.50
CA SER A 43 -6.28 11.63 -6.98
C SER A 43 -7.19 10.80 -6.08
N ASP A 44 -7.61 9.62 -6.53
CA ASP A 44 -8.45 8.70 -5.76
C ASP A 44 -7.72 8.23 -4.48
N ALA A 45 -6.40 8.01 -4.56
CA ALA A 45 -5.57 7.78 -3.39
C ALA A 45 -5.49 8.98 -2.43
N GLY A 46 -5.55 10.22 -2.95
CA GLY A 46 -5.59 11.44 -2.15
C GLY A 46 -6.89 11.59 -1.37
N GLU A 47 -8.01 11.40 -2.06
CA GLU A 47 -9.38 11.42 -1.50
C GLU A 47 -9.55 10.36 -0.42
N LEU A 48 -9.13 9.11 -0.67
CA LEU A 48 -9.20 8.03 0.31
C LEU A 48 -8.37 8.34 1.56
N ARG A 49 -7.15 8.89 1.40
CA ARG A 49 -6.33 9.31 2.55
C ARG A 49 -6.99 10.42 3.36
N GLN A 50 -7.72 11.34 2.73
CA GLN A 50 -8.46 12.37 3.45
C GLN A 50 -9.64 11.80 4.24
N ARG A 51 -10.41 10.88 3.63
CA ARG A 51 -11.50 10.14 4.31
C ARG A 51 -10.96 9.35 5.51
N LEU A 52 -9.83 8.66 5.34
CA LEU A 52 -9.15 7.93 6.42
C LEU A 52 -8.69 8.84 7.56
N ARG A 53 -8.10 10.02 7.26
CA ARG A 53 -7.71 11.00 8.29
C ARG A 53 -8.90 11.45 9.10
N ARG A 54 -10.02 11.78 8.45
CA ARG A 54 -11.26 12.19 9.13
C ARG A 54 -11.75 11.11 10.09
N CYS A 55 -11.77 9.84 9.65
CA CYS A 55 -12.14 8.72 10.50
C CYS A 55 -11.16 8.50 11.66
N ARG A 56 -9.86 8.67 11.43
CA ARG A 56 -8.85 8.58 12.50
C ARG A 56 -9.02 9.69 13.53
N ASP A 57 -9.27 10.92 13.09
CA ASP A 57 -9.39 12.08 13.97
C ASP A 57 -10.67 12.00 14.85
N MET A 58 -11.65 11.18 14.46
CA MET A 58 -12.82 10.83 15.30
C MET A 58 -12.53 9.79 16.39
N GLY A 59 -11.42 9.07 16.33
CA GLY A 59 -10.99 8.13 17.38
C GLY A 59 -11.96 6.96 17.61
N GLU A 60 -12.31 6.68 18.86
CA GLU A 60 -13.17 5.55 19.25
C GLU A 60 -14.57 5.62 18.62
N ALA A 61 -15.11 6.81 18.40
CA ALA A 61 -16.40 7.00 17.75
C ALA A 61 -16.45 6.41 16.32
N ALA A 62 -15.33 6.46 15.59
CA ALA A 62 -15.23 5.89 14.24
C ALA A 62 -15.34 4.36 14.22
N THR A 63 -15.06 3.68 15.34
CA THR A 63 -15.19 2.21 15.43
C THR A 63 -16.64 1.74 15.41
N ARG A 64 -17.58 2.62 15.74
CA ARG A 64 -19.03 2.36 15.74
C ARG A 64 -19.73 2.97 14.52
N ASP A 65 -19.02 3.75 13.71
CA ASP A 65 -19.55 4.39 12.50
C ASP A 65 -19.39 3.44 11.29
N PRO A 66 -20.51 2.96 10.70
CA PRO A 66 -20.44 2.09 9.53
C PRO A 66 -19.75 2.74 8.32
N ALA A 67 -19.79 4.07 8.18
CA ALA A 67 -19.10 4.76 7.10
C ALA A 67 -17.58 4.63 7.23
N CYS A 68 -17.04 4.79 8.45
CA CYS A 68 -15.62 4.64 8.70
C CYS A 68 -15.13 3.20 8.59
N LEU A 69 -15.93 2.23 9.03
CA LEU A 69 -15.63 0.81 8.84
C LEU A 69 -15.48 0.46 7.35
N ASN A 70 -16.37 0.97 6.50
CA ASN A 70 -16.29 0.77 5.05
C ASN A 70 -15.03 1.40 4.44
N ILE A 71 -14.65 2.61 4.86
CA ILE A 71 -13.44 3.30 4.37
C ILE A 71 -12.17 2.51 4.72
N TRP A 72 -12.09 1.91 5.92
CA TRP A 72 -10.96 1.07 6.29
C TRP A 72 -10.89 -0.23 5.49
N ALA A 73 -12.05 -0.86 5.22
CA ALA A 73 -12.13 -2.03 4.36
C ALA A 73 -11.67 -1.71 2.93
N GLU A 74 -12.13 -0.60 2.35
CA GLU A 74 -11.71 -0.11 1.03
C GLU A 74 -10.18 0.07 0.95
N ASN A 75 -9.59 0.67 1.98
CA ASN A 75 -8.14 0.85 2.06
C ASN A 75 -7.39 -0.48 2.15
N ARG A 76 -7.85 -1.41 2.99
CA ARG A 76 -7.24 -2.74 3.12
C ARG A 76 -7.29 -3.50 1.80
N ASP A 77 -8.45 -3.52 1.15
CA ASP A 77 -8.65 -4.23 -0.11
C ASP A 77 -7.72 -3.70 -1.20
N ARG A 78 -7.46 -2.39 -1.24
CA ARG A 78 -6.52 -1.81 -2.19
C ARG A 78 -5.09 -2.33 -2.00
N PHE A 79 -4.60 -2.36 -0.76
CA PHE A 79 -3.26 -2.89 -0.47
C PHE A 79 -3.14 -4.36 -0.81
N LEU A 80 -4.17 -5.15 -0.50
CA LEU A 80 -4.17 -6.58 -0.78
C LEU A 80 -4.29 -6.88 -2.28
N LYS A 81 -5.12 -6.13 -3.02
CA LYS A 81 -5.28 -6.28 -4.48
C LYS A 81 -4.03 -5.84 -5.25
N GLN A 82 -3.27 -4.86 -4.76
CA GLN A 82 -2.01 -4.45 -5.39
C GLN A 82 -0.90 -5.52 -5.26
N GLY A 83 -0.93 -6.35 -4.21
CA GLY A 83 -0.03 -7.51 -4.09
C GLY A 83 -0.50 -8.74 -4.87
N ALA A 84 -1.80 -8.85 -5.14
CA ALA A 84 -2.41 -9.96 -5.88
C ALA A 84 -2.44 -9.75 -7.40
N GLN A 85 -2.02 -8.58 -7.90
CA GLN A 85 -1.59 -8.43 -9.28
C GLN A 85 -0.25 -9.16 -9.43
N THR A 86 -0.26 -10.49 -9.40
CA THR A 86 0.65 -11.27 -10.23
C THR A 86 0.34 -10.82 -11.66
N PRO A 87 1.25 -10.10 -12.34
CA PRO A 87 1.19 -10.08 -13.80
C PRO A 87 1.17 -11.55 -14.21
N ASP A 88 0.32 -11.91 -15.17
CA ASP A 88 0.41 -13.22 -15.81
C ASP A 88 1.90 -13.51 -16.06
N ALA A 89 2.45 -14.51 -15.36
CA ALA A 89 3.73 -15.10 -15.75
C ALA A 89 3.49 -15.73 -17.12
N PRO A 90 4.38 -15.52 -18.11
CA PRO A 90 5.83 -15.65 -17.97
C PRO A 90 6.52 -14.29 -18.22
N ASP A 91 7.45 -13.81 -17.41
CA ASP A 91 8.64 -14.49 -16.91
C ASP A 91 8.92 -14.10 -15.46
N ALA A 92 9.53 -15.04 -14.73
CA ALA A 92 9.89 -14.88 -13.33
C ALA A 92 10.66 -13.57 -13.08
N PRO A 93 10.39 -12.85 -11.97
CA PRO A 93 11.30 -11.80 -11.54
C PRO A 93 12.67 -12.44 -11.37
N THR A 94 13.70 -11.84 -11.97
CA THR A 94 15.08 -12.22 -11.70
C THR A 94 15.36 -11.93 -10.22
N THR A 95 15.03 -12.90 -9.37
CA THR A 95 15.63 -13.00 -8.06
C THR A 95 17.12 -13.21 -8.31
N LEU A 96 17.96 -12.32 -7.77
CA LEU A 96 19.41 -12.51 -7.67
C LEU A 96 19.81 -13.74 -6.82
N TRP A 97 18.81 -14.55 -6.44
CA TRP A 97 18.95 -15.81 -5.75
C TRP A 97 18.49 -16.92 -6.70
N PRO A 98 19.37 -17.84 -7.12
CA PRO A 98 18.96 -18.99 -7.91
C PRO A 98 18.09 -19.91 -7.04
N PRO A 99 16.88 -20.31 -7.48
CA PRO A 99 16.18 -21.40 -6.82
C PRO A 99 17.02 -22.67 -6.96
N ALA A 100 17.22 -23.38 -5.86
CA ALA A 100 17.92 -24.66 -5.86
C ALA A 100 17.24 -25.65 -6.83
N PRO A 101 17.98 -26.55 -7.49
CA PRO A 101 17.38 -27.53 -8.39
C PRO A 101 16.39 -28.39 -7.62
N THR A 102 15.13 -28.34 -8.03
CA THR A 102 14.12 -29.31 -7.61
C THR A 102 14.44 -30.64 -8.27
N GLU A 103 15.23 -31.49 -7.60
CA GLU A 103 15.22 -32.92 -7.88
C GLU A 103 13.83 -33.45 -7.49
N ASP A 104 13.01 -33.77 -8.50
CA ASP A 104 11.72 -34.43 -8.35
C ASP A 104 11.88 -35.78 -7.64
N PRO A 105 11.34 -35.98 -6.41
CA PRO A 105 11.36 -37.28 -5.75
C PRO A 105 10.37 -38.28 -6.37
N ILE A 106 9.47 -37.79 -7.24
CA ILE A 106 8.32 -38.54 -7.79
C ILE A 106 8.74 -39.43 -8.97
N VAL A 107 9.85 -40.17 -8.84
CA VAL A 107 10.14 -41.34 -9.69
C VAL A 107 10.64 -42.53 -8.85
N LYS A 108 11.01 -42.34 -7.58
CA LYS A 108 11.64 -43.39 -6.77
C LYS A 108 10.68 -44.25 -5.94
N GLU A 109 9.39 -43.88 -5.85
CA GLU A 109 8.40 -44.59 -5.02
C GLU A 109 7.60 -45.67 -5.78
N MET A 110 8.13 -46.18 -6.89
CA MET A 110 7.62 -47.42 -7.52
C MET A 110 8.60 -48.56 -7.26
N GLN A 111 8.75 -48.93 -5.99
CA GLN A 111 9.29 -50.24 -5.58
C GLN A 111 8.43 -50.79 -4.45
N PRO A 112 8.09 -52.08 -4.48
CA PRO A 112 7.09 -52.65 -3.59
C PRO A 112 7.62 -52.65 -2.15
N VAL A 113 6.78 -52.19 -1.22
CA VAL A 113 7.01 -52.30 0.22
C VAL A 113 7.00 -53.78 0.60
N THR A 114 8.17 -54.40 0.60
CA THR A 114 8.39 -55.68 1.28
C THR A 114 8.37 -55.39 2.78
N GLN A 115 7.32 -55.81 3.47
CA GLN A 115 7.24 -55.76 4.93
C GLN A 115 8.27 -56.71 5.56
N PRO A 116 9.10 -56.29 6.52
CA PRO A 116 9.73 -57.19 7.46
C PRO A 116 8.78 -57.53 8.63
N GLU A 117 8.71 -58.83 8.87
CA GLU A 117 8.00 -59.63 9.88
C GLU A 117 8.02 -59.06 11.33
N PRO A 118 6.96 -59.28 12.14
CA PRO A 118 6.90 -58.80 13.52
C PRO A 118 7.75 -59.68 14.46
N ALA A 119 8.78 -59.10 15.06
CA ALA A 119 9.54 -59.74 16.14
C ALA A 119 8.74 -59.69 17.46
N LYS A 120 8.22 -60.86 17.84
CA LYS A 120 7.64 -61.18 19.16
C LYS A 120 8.69 -61.00 20.28
N PRO A 121 8.36 -60.39 21.43
CA PRO A 121 9.18 -60.53 22.62
C PRO A 121 8.73 -61.74 23.46
N GLU A 122 9.56 -62.78 23.53
CA GLU A 122 9.67 -63.73 24.64
C GLU A 122 10.73 -63.18 25.62
N ALA A 123 10.70 -63.26 26.95
CA ALA A 123 9.86 -63.92 27.94
C ALA A 123 10.15 -63.28 29.33
N ARG A 124 9.18 -63.34 30.25
CA ARG A 124 9.39 -63.82 31.62
C ARG A 124 8.09 -64.31 32.21
#